data_AF-A0A918LBG9-F1
#
_entry.id   AF-A0A918LBG9-F1
#
_cell.length_a   1.000
_cell.length_b   1.000
_cell.length_c   1.000
_cell.angle_alpha   90.00
_cell.angle_beta   90.00
_cell.angle_gamma   90.00
#
_symmetry.space_group_name_H-M   'P 1'
#
loop_
_entity.id
_entity.type
_entity.pdbx_description
1 polymer ?
#
loop_
_entity_poly.entity_id
_entity_poly.type
_entity_poly.pdbx_seq_one_letter_code
_entity_poly.pdbx_strand_id
1 'polypeptide(L)'
;MARPHAARAPQTSRRPGMKKAAPAGTAVSGGAYAHGPLLVLDADSDRRVTGYGVGGLIVDVPAKSLPALVEWTLTEARLGAERLHGSGKDADPLLVLTEAACERYGLPAALSDSERLAGRLPEGHKVIRQLERADWQLTKRGLGPWARIYRPAQGSRRQCVQLCIPSWRALEGRAWGHAAQLPPPELARVLGVYAARVMTPVGSTAVTGLQLMTALSPPTRASEPDADGRRHREHRPGSLGTEPVDPAPCEG
;
A
#
# COMPACT_ATOMS: atom_id res chain seq x y z
N MET A 1 -63.25 0.52 53.85
CA MET A 1 -63.45 1.30 52.61
C MET A 1 -62.11 1.41 51.88
N ALA A 2 -62.09 1.09 50.57
CA ALA A 2 -61.08 1.42 49.54
C ALA A 2 -59.62 0.92 49.75
N ARG A 3 -58.82 0.60 48.73
CA ARG A 3 -58.88 -0.02 47.39
C ARG A 3 -57.38 -0.22 47.03
N PRO A 4 -56.98 -1.31 46.33
CA PRO A 4 -55.56 -1.68 46.16
C PRO A 4 -54.92 -1.00 44.94
N HIS A 5 -53.59 -0.79 44.92
CA HIS A 5 -52.74 -0.56 43.73
C HIS A 5 -51.27 -0.50 44.18
N ALA A 6 -50.24 -0.95 43.46
CA ALA A 6 -50.07 -1.82 42.31
C ALA A 6 -48.55 -2.16 42.28
N ALA A 7 -48.18 -3.39 41.94
CA ALA A 7 -46.79 -3.82 41.85
C ALA A 7 -46.05 -3.08 40.71
N ARG A 8 -44.89 -2.49 41.01
CA ARG A 8 -44.05 -1.80 40.03
C ARG A 8 -42.99 -2.76 39.50
N ALA A 9 -43.02 -3.03 38.19
CA ALA A 9 -42.07 -3.86 37.47
C ALA A 9 -40.63 -3.30 37.50
N PRO A 10 -39.59 -4.16 37.42
CA PRO A 10 -38.20 -3.71 37.39
C PRO A 10 -37.85 -3.07 36.05
N GLN A 11 -37.25 -1.87 36.11
CA GLN A 11 -36.79 -1.13 34.94
C GLN A 11 -35.46 -1.73 34.45
N THR A 12 -35.45 -2.16 33.18
CA THR A 12 -34.26 -2.65 32.50
C THR A 12 -33.29 -1.52 32.19
N SER A 13 -32.02 -1.75 32.54
CA SER A 13 -30.86 -0.89 32.28
C SER A 13 -30.69 -0.63 30.78
N ARG A 14 -30.83 0.64 30.36
CA ARG A 14 -30.50 1.08 28.99
C ARG A 14 -29.03 1.48 28.94
N ARG A 15 -28.23 0.61 28.33
CA ARG A 15 -26.84 0.85 27.94
C ARG A 15 -26.80 2.03 26.94
N PRO A 16 -25.97 3.08 27.14
CA PRO A 16 -25.85 4.15 26.16
C PRO A 16 -25.21 3.60 24.88
N GLY A 17 -25.93 3.73 23.77
CA GLY A 17 -25.45 3.36 22.44
C GLY A 17 -24.19 4.14 22.07
N MET A 18 -23.23 3.42 21.47
CA MET A 18 -22.00 3.96 20.92
C MET A 18 -22.35 5.03 19.88
N LYS A 19 -22.17 6.30 20.25
CA LYS A 19 -22.35 7.43 19.35
C LYS A 19 -21.28 7.35 18.26
N LYS A 20 -21.72 7.27 17.02
CA LYS A 20 -20.91 7.47 15.81
C LYS A 20 -20.23 8.84 15.93
N ALA A 21 -18.91 8.84 16.08
CA ALA A 21 -18.12 10.06 16.09
C ALA A 21 -18.08 10.65 14.67
N ALA A 22 -18.39 11.95 14.57
CA ALA A 22 -18.15 12.77 13.39
C ALA A 22 -16.63 13.04 13.24
N PRO A 23 -16.13 13.32 12.02
CA PRO A 23 -14.70 13.34 11.75
C PRO A 23 -14.06 14.65 12.21
N ALA A 24 -12.87 14.57 12.79
CA ALA A 24 -12.00 15.73 13.01
C ALA A 24 -10.54 15.34 12.76
N GLY A 25 -9.92 15.98 11.76
CA GLY A 25 -8.46 16.05 11.61
C GLY A 25 -7.91 15.81 10.20
N THR A 26 -8.11 16.80 9.32
CA THR A 26 -7.44 16.98 8.01
C THR A 26 -7.51 15.81 7.03
N ALA A 27 -8.61 15.73 6.28
CA ALA A 27 -8.57 15.08 4.98
C ALA A 27 -7.58 15.85 4.10
N VAL A 28 -6.41 15.27 3.85
CA VAL A 28 -5.47 15.83 2.88
C VAL A 28 -6.01 15.54 1.48
N SER A 29 -6.44 16.63 0.84
CA SER A 29 -6.71 16.88 -0.58
C SER A 29 -7.71 16.00 -1.34
N GLY A 30 -8.84 16.63 -1.70
CA GLY A 30 -9.72 16.18 -2.77
C GLY A 30 -9.00 16.25 -4.12
N GLY A 31 -8.38 15.14 -4.52
CA GLY A 31 -7.82 14.89 -5.84
C GLY A 31 -8.25 13.50 -6.35
N ALA A 32 -7.53 12.97 -7.35
CA ALA A 32 -7.80 11.62 -7.89
C ALA A 32 -7.70 10.52 -6.81
N TYR A 33 -6.89 10.73 -5.78
CA TYR A 33 -6.56 9.75 -4.73
C TYR A 33 -7.17 10.12 -3.36
N ALA A 34 -8.50 10.26 -3.30
CA ALA A 34 -9.18 10.73 -2.09
C ALA A 34 -9.04 9.80 -0.87
N HIS A 35 -8.68 8.53 -1.06
CA HIS A 35 -8.43 7.60 0.06
C HIS A 35 -6.95 7.55 0.47
N GLY A 36 -6.10 8.36 -0.18
CA GLY A 36 -4.69 8.50 0.14
C GLY A 36 -3.82 7.35 -0.39
N PRO A 37 -2.58 7.23 0.12
CA PRO A 37 -1.56 6.39 -0.48
C PRO A 37 -1.73 4.89 -0.23
N LEU A 38 -2.45 4.51 0.84
CA LEU A 38 -2.47 3.13 1.32
C LEU A 38 -3.73 2.76 2.09
N LEU A 39 -3.99 1.46 2.15
CA LEU A 39 -4.88 0.84 3.12
C LEU A 39 -4.18 -0.32 3.83
N VAL A 40 -4.43 -0.46 5.13
CA VAL A 40 -4.20 -1.69 5.87
C VAL A 40 -5.49 -2.51 5.84
N LEU A 41 -5.43 -3.72 5.29
CA LEU A 41 -6.58 -4.59 5.12
C LEU A 41 -6.58 -5.65 6.20
N ASP A 42 -7.73 -5.84 6.83
CA ASP A 42 -7.98 -6.89 7.80
C ASP A 42 -9.27 -7.64 7.49
N ALA A 43 -9.39 -8.87 7.97
CA ALA A 43 -10.56 -9.71 7.76
C ALA A 43 -11.17 -10.18 9.09
N ASP A 44 -12.50 -10.16 9.16
CA ASP A 44 -13.23 -10.75 10.29
C ASP A 44 -13.45 -12.26 10.12
N SER A 45 -14.03 -12.89 11.13
CA SER A 45 -14.39 -14.32 11.12
C SER A 45 -15.38 -14.69 10.02
N ASP A 46 -16.19 -13.74 9.55
CA ASP A 46 -17.14 -13.91 8.46
C ASP A 46 -16.49 -13.69 7.08
N ARG A 47 -15.17 -13.51 7.03
CA ARG A 47 -14.38 -13.24 5.82
C ARG A 47 -14.74 -11.91 5.14
N ARG A 48 -15.35 -10.96 5.86
CA ARG A 48 -15.52 -9.58 5.40
C ARG A 48 -14.21 -8.83 5.58
N VAL A 49 -13.84 -8.03 4.59
CA VAL A 49 -12.57 -7.30 4.59
C VAL A 49 -12.84 -5.81 4.82
N THR A 50 -12.14 -5.26 5.81
CA THR A 50 -12.16 -3.83 6.14
C THR A 50 -10.80 -3.23 5.80
N GLY A 51 -10.78 -2.09 5.13
CA GLY A 51 -9.60 -1.30 4.86
C GLY A 51 -9.50 -0.09 5.79
N TYR A 52 -8.36 0.06 6.45
CA TYR A 52 -8.03 1.17 7.34
C TYR A 52 -7.03 2.08 6.64
N GLY A 53 -7.41 3.35 6.45
CA GLY A 53 -6.62 4.35 5.76
C GLY A 53 -6.16 5.49 6.66
N VAL A 54 -5.45 6.44 6.05
CA VAL A 54 -4.95 7.65 6.72
C VAL A 54 -6.12 8.51 7.23
N GLY A 55 -5.91 9.20 8.36
CA GLY A 55 -6.93 10.09 8.93
C GLY A 55 -8.13 9.36 9.55
N GLY A 56 -8.00 8.06 9.83
CA GLY A 56 -9.10 7.25 10.38
C GLY A 56 -10.12 6.80 9.34
N LEU A 57 -9.78 6.85 8.05
CA LEU A 57 -10.60 6.30 6.98
C LEU A 57 -10.86 4.81 7.20
N ILE A 58 -12.11 4.40 7.04
CA ILE A 58 -12.53 3.00 7.08
C ILE A 58 -13.38 2.74 5.84
N VAL A 59 -13.04 1.71 5.07
CA VAL A 59 -13.75 1.32 3.85
C VAL A 59 -14.05 -0.18 3.83
N ASP A 60 -15.22 -0.54 3.32
CA ASP A 60 -15.54 -1.94 3.01
C ASP A 60 -14.83 -2.36 1.72
N VAL A 61 -14.19 -3.53 1.72
CA VAL A 61 -13.47 -4.05 0.56
C VAL A 61 -14.26 -5.21 -0.05
N PRO A 62 -14.91 -5.00 -1.22
CA PRO A 62 -15.80 -6.01 -1.82
C PRO A 62 -15.04 -7.14 -2.52
N ALA A 63 -13.73 -6.96 -2.77
CA ALA A 63 -12.92 -7.90 -3.53
C ALA A 63 -12.76 -9.25 -2.81
N LYS A 64 -13.07 -10.34 -3.53
CA LYS A 64 -13.10 -11.70 -2.97
C LYS A 64 -11.87 -12.55 -3.27
N SER A 65 -10.96 -12.07 -4.11
CA SER A 65 -9.71 -12.72 -4.52
C SER A 65 -8.60 -11.67 -4.67
N LEU A 66 -7.32 -12.09 -4.63
CA LEU A 66 -6.21 -11.15 -4.78
C LEU A 66 -6.21 -10.43 -6.14
N PRO A 67 -6.48 -11.08 -7.30
CA PRO A 67 -6.60 -10.36 -8.56
C PRO A 67 -7.74 -9.33 -8.56
N ALA A 68 -8.90 -9.66 -7.98
CA ALA A 68 -10.02 -8.73 -7.86
C ALA A 68 -9.70 -7.56 -6.92
N LEU A 69 -8.89 -7.80 -5.89
CA LEU A 69 -8.43 -6.76 -4.98
C LEU A 69 -7.50 -5.76 -5.68
N VAL A 70 -6.58 -6.26 -6.50
CA VAL A 70 -5.68 -5.42 -7.30
C VAL A 70 -6.47 -4.57 -8.29
N GLU A 71 -7.44 -5.16 -9.00
CA GLU A 71 -8.31 -4.42 -9.93
C GLU A 71 -9.12 -3.35 -9.19
N TRP A 72 -9.85 -3.71 -8.13
CA TRP A 72 -10.63 -2.78 -7.30
C TRP A 72 -9.77 -1.63 -6.77
N THR A 73 -8.54 -1.92 -6.36
CA THR A 73 -7.58 -0.91 -5.87
C THR A 73 -7.29 0.17 -6.91
N LEU A 74 -7.19 -0.22 -8.18
CA LEU A 74 -6.85 0.69 -9.28
C LEU A 74 -8.07 1.40 -9.87
N THR A 75 -9.25 0.80 -9.81
CA THR A 75 -10.46 1.31 -10.48
C THR A 75 -11.41 2.06 -9.54
N GLU A 76 -11.53 1.62 -8.29
CA GLU A 76 -12.61 2.03 -7.40
C GLU A 76 -12.10 2.54 -6.04
N ALA A 77 -10.98 2.02 -5.53
CA ALA A 77 -10.51 2.34 -4.19
C ALA A 77 -9.95 3.76 -4.06
N ARG A 78 -9.69 4.47 -5.16
CA ARG A 78 -9.15 5.84 -5.17
C ARG A 78 -7.89 5.99 -4.32
N LEU A 79 -7.01 5.00 -4.41
CA LEU A 79 -5.73 4.96 -3.70
C LEU A 79 -4.57 5.35 -4.63
N GLY A 80 -3.58 6.02 -4.05
CA GLY A 80 -2.37 6.48 -4.72
C GLY A 80 -1.86 7.76 -4.07
N ALA A 81 -0.78 8.31 -4.60
CA ALA A 81 -0.31 9.64 -4.22
C ALA A 81 0.13 10.42 -5.45
N GLU A 82 -0.11 11.73 -5.44
CA GLU A 82 0.34 12.60 -6.52
C GLU A 82 1.87 12.58 -6.65
N ARG A 83 2.34 12.75 -7.88
CA ARG A 83 3.76 12.91 -8.19
C ARG A 83 4.41 14.01 -7.35
N LEU A 84 5.68 13.80 -6.99
CA LEU A 84 6.47 14.77 -6.23
C LEU A 84 6.81 16.04 -7.02
N HIS A 85 6.79 15.99 -8.35
CA HIS A 85 7.04 17.12 -9.25
C HIS A 85 6.35 16.90 -10.60
N GLY A 86 6.17 17.94 -11.42
CA GLY A 86 5.36 17.90 -12.65
C GLY A 86 5.78 16.82 -13.67
N SER A 87 7.09 16.61 -13.84
CA SER A 87 7.65 15.55 -14.72
C SER A 87 7.73 14.17 -14.08
N GLY A 88 7.31 14.04 -12.82
CA GLY A 88 7.33 12.80 -12.06
C GLY A 88 6.15 11.90 -12.39
N LYS A 89 6.05 10.80 -11.65
CA LYS A 89 4.95 9.84 -11.75
C LYS A 89 4.20 9.79 -10.44
N ASP A 90 2.89 9.60 -10.53
CA ASP A 90 2.07 9.35 -9.36
C ASP A 90 2.51 8.02 -8.70
N ALA A 91 2.50 7.97 -7.38
CA ALA A 91 2.92 6.80 -6.63
C ALA A 91 1.85 5.71 -6.72
N ASP A 92 2.31 4.47 -6.86
CA ASP A 92 1.41 3.31 -6.84
C ASP A 92 0.71 3.21 -5.46
N PRO A 93 -0.55 2.79 -5.42
CA PRO A 93 -1.21 2.46 -4.17
C PRO A 93 -0.51 1.31 -3.45
N LEU A 94 -0.52 1.37 -2.12
CA LEU A 94 -0.01 0.32 -1.24
C LEU A 94 -1.16 -0.37 -0.50
N LEU A 95 -1.20 -1.70 -0.57
CA LEU A 95 -2.03 -2.52 0.30
C LEU A 95 -1.16 -3.22 1.33
N VAL A 96 -1.51 -3.08 2.60
CA VAL A 96 -0.87 -3.80 3.69
C VAL A 96 -1.81 -4.90 4.14
N LEU A 97 -1.39 -6.16 4.10
CA LEU A 97 -2.26 -7.29 4.44
C LEU A 97 -1.89 -7.82 5.82
N THR A 98 -2.85 -7.81 6.76
CA THR A 98 -2.71 -8.55 8.03
C THR A 98 -2.70 -10.06 7.77
N GLU A 99 -2.40 -10.85 8.80
CA GLU A 99 -2.47 -12.32 8.71
C GLU A 99 -3.86 -12.80 8.28
N ALA A 100 -4.93 -12.26 8.88
CA ALA A 100 -6.30 -12.60 8.52
C ALA A 100 -6.64 -12.22 7.07
N ALA A 101 -6.16 -11.05 6.61
CA ALA A 101 -6.34 -10.66 5.20
C ALA A 101 -5.56 -11.56 4.25
N CYS A 102 -4.34 -11.98 4.59
CA CYS A 102 -3.58 -12.96 3.83
C CYS A 102 -4.38 -14.25 3.63
N GLU A 103 -4.86 -14.85 4.72
CA GLU A 103 -5.68 -16.07 4.66
C GLU A 103 -6.96 -15.86 3.84
N ARG A 104 -7.61 -14.71 4.02
CA ARG A 104 -8.81 -14.34 3.27
C ARG A 104 -8.58 -14.39 1.76
N TYR A 105 -7.40 -13.95 1.31
CA TYR A 105 -7.00 -13.90 -0.09
C TYR A 105 -6.23 -15.14 -0.56
N GLY A 106 -6.14 -16.18 0.28
CA GLY A 106 -5.52 -17.46 -0.06
C GLY A 106 -3.99 -17.44 -0.01
N LEU A 107 -3.41 -16.47 0.68
CA LEU A 107 -1.99 -16.42 1.05
C LEU A 107 -1.81 -17.06 2.42
N PRO A 108 -0.64 -17.65 2.72
CA PRO A 108 -0.36 -18.14 4.06
C PRO A 108 -0.16 -16.97 5.04
N ALA A 109 -0.66 -17.12 6.27
CA ALA A 109 -0.46 -16.14 7.35
C ALA A 109 1.04 -15.91 7.63
N ALA A 110 1.85 -16.97 7.59
CA ALA A 110 3.29 -16.92 7.72
C ALA A 110 3.97 -17.80 6.65
N LEU A 111 5.16 -17.41 6.20
CA LEU A 111 5.96 -18.23 5.31
C LEU A 111 6.54 -19.43 6.06
N SER A 112 6.61 -20.59 5.40
CA SER A 112 7.44 -21.71 5.85
C SER A 112 8.93 -21.32 5.86
N ASP A 113 9.78 -22.11 6.51
CA ASP A 113 11.21 -21.81 6.57
C ASP A 113 11.89 -21.79 5.19
N SER A 114 11.48 -22.68 4.28
CA SER A 114 12.01 -22.70 2.92
C SER A 114 11.57 -21.47 2.12
N GLU A 115 10.31 -21.06 2.24
CA GLU A 115 9.78 -19.85 1.60
C GLU A 115 10.39 -18.58 2.19
N ARG A 116 10.62 -18.55 3.50
CA ARG A 116 11.29 -17.46 4.20
C ARG A 116 12.75 -17.33 3.75
N LEU A 117 13.45 -18.46 3.57
CA LEU A 117 14.81 -18.48 3.03
C LEU A 117 14.84 -18.03 1.56
N ALA A 118 13.86 -18.46 0.75
CA ALA A 118 13.71 -18.02 -0.62
C ALA A 118 13.24 -16.55 -0.74
N GLY A 119 12.68 -16.00 0.33
CA GLY A 119 12.11 -14.66 0.41
C GLY A 119 10.81 -14.47 -0.39
N ARG A 120 10.15 -15.56 -0.79
CA ARG A 120 8.94 -15.55 -1.64
C ARG A 120 8.18 -16.86 -1.59
N LEU A 121 6.91 -16.81 -2.00
CA LEU A 121 6.14 -18.02 -2.31
C LEU A 121 6.69 -18.73 -3.57
N PRO A 122 6.50 -20.06 -3.68
CA PRO A 122 6.88 -20.81 -4.89
C PRO A 122 6.09 -20.31 -6.11
N GLU A 123 6.71 -20.30 -7.29
CA GLU A 123 6.08 -19.83 -8.54
C GLU A 123 4.78 -20.59 -8.86
N GLY A 124 4.73 -21.88 -8.51
CA GLY A 124 3.52 -22.70 -8.60
C GLY A 124 2.49 -22.47 -7.48
N HIS A 125 2.54 -21.39 -6.72
CA HIS A 125 1.51 -21.11 -5.71
C HIS A 125 0.16 -20.77 -6.37
N LYS A 126 -0.96 -21.22 -5.78
CA LYS A 126 -2.31 -21.07 -6.35
C LYS A 126 -2.65 -19.61 -6.66
N VAL A 127 -2.29 -18.68 -5.77
CA VAL A 127 -2.57 -17.25 -5.92
C VAL A 127 -1.74 -16.63 -7.05
N ILE A 128 -0.48 -17.06 -7.23
CA ILE A 128 0.36 -16.59 -8.34
C ILE A 128 -0.26 -17.00 -9.68
N ARG A 129 -0.66 -18.26 -9.81
CA ARG A 129 -1.42 -18.72 -10.99
C ARG A 129 -2.73 -17.96 -11.23
N GLN A 130 -3.38 -17.46 -10.18
CA GLN A 130 -4.60 -16.66 -10.32
C GLN A 130 -4.28 -15.25 -10.83
N LEU A 131 -3.18 -14.65 -10.37
CA LEU A 131 -2.68 -13.37 -10.88
C LEU A 131 -2.32 -13.49 -12.36
N GLU A 132 -1.54 -14.51 -12.74
CA GLU A 132 -1.13 -14.75 -14.13
C GLU A 132 -2.33 -14.95 -15.07
N ARG A 133 -3.33 -15.74 -14.65
CA ARG A 133 -4.58 -15.93 -15.41
C ARG A 133 -5.42 -14.67 -15.56
N ALA A 134 -5.20 -13.68 -14.69
CA ALA A 134 -5.82 -12.38 -14.77
C ALA A 134 -4.86 -11.34 -15.38
N ASP A 135 -3.84 -11.78 -16.11
CA ASP A 135 -2.83 -10.96 -16.80
C ASP A 135 -2.02 -10.04 -15.88
N TRP A 136 -1.96 -10.35 -14.58
CA TRP A 136 -1.10 -9.66 -13.64
C TRP A 136 0.28 -10.31 -13.59
N GLN A 137 1.32 -9.47 -13.56
CA GLN A 137 2.71 -9.89 -13.46
C GLN A 137 3.29 -9.54 -12.10
N LEU A 138 4.27 -10.34 -11.69
CA LEU A 138 5.15 -10.06 -10.55
C LEU A 138 6.54 -9.69 -11.06
N THR A 139 7.30 -8.95 -10.26
CA THR A 139 8.73 -8.74 -10.55
C THR A 139 9.50 -10.05 -10.39
N LYS A 140 10.76 -10.09 -10.85
CA LYS A 140 11.67 -11.23 -10.65
C LYS A 140 11.83 -11.67 -9.18
N ARG A 141 11.54 -10.79 -8.22
CA ARG A 141 11.55 -11.13 -6.78
C ARG A 141 10.37 -12.02 -6.36
N GLY A 142 9.33 -12.13 -7.18
CA GLY A 142 8.12 -12.91 -6.89
C GLY A 142 7.22 -12.27 -5.85
N LEU A 143 6.36 -13.09 -5.25
CA LEU A 143 5.42 -12.70 -4.19
C LEU A 143 6.06 -12.97 -2.83
N GLY A 144 6.72 -11.95 -2.29
CA GLY A 144 7.40 -11.98 -0.99
C GLY A 144 6.86 -10.93 -0.01
N PRO A 145 7.63 -10.58 1.04
CA PRO A 145 7.20 -9.66 2.09
C PRO A 145 6.78 -8.29 1.52
N TRP A 146 7.52 -7.85 0.50
CA TRP A 146 7.12 -6.79 -0.40
C TRP A 146 6.95 -7.37 -1.79
N ALA A 147 5.86 -7.02 -2.46
CA ALA A 147 5.61 -7.46 -3.82
C ALA A 147 5.01 -6.34 -4.66
N ARG A 148 5.31 -6.38 -5.95
CA ARG A 148 4.74 -5.48 -6.94
C ARG A 148 3.93 -6.31 -7.92
N ILE A 149 2.62 -6.05 -7.97
CA ILE A 149 1.70 -6.64 -8.92
C ILE A 149 1.41 -5.59 -9.99
N TYR A 150 1.67 -5.89 -11.25
CA TYR A 150 1.54 -4.91 -12.31
C TYR A 150 1.11 -5.52 -13.64
N ARG A 151 0.57 -4.66 -14.52
CA ARG A 151 0.47 -4.91 -15.96
C ARG A 151 1.43 -3.98 -16.69
N PRO A 152 2.06 -4.43 -17.79
CA PRO A 152 2.87 -3.55 -18.64
C PRO A 152 2.07 -2.31 -19.01
N ALA A 153 2.69 -1.13 -18.90
CA ALA A 153 2.00 0.12 -19.15
C ALA A 153 1.52 0.18 -20.61
N GLN A 154 0.24 0.47 -20.82
CA GLN A 154 -0.30 0.84 -22.12
C GLN A 154 -0.36 2.37 -22.20
N GLY A 155 0.54 2.96 -23.00
CA GLY A 155 0.70 4.41 -23.08
C GLY A 155 1.17 5.02 -21.76
N SER A 156 0.46 6.03 -21.25
CA SER A 156 0.80 6.74 -20.00
C SER A 156 0.21 6.09 -18.74
N ARG A 157 -0.66 5.08 -18.87
CA ARG A 157 -1.37 4.48 -17.74
C ARG A 157 -0.58 3.32 -17.18
N ARG A 158 -0.06 3.50 -15.97
CA ARG A 158 0.59 2.45 -15.19
C ARG A 158 -0.44 1.75 -14.32
N GLN A 159 -0.49 0.42 -14.40
CA GLN A 159 -1.36 -0.41 -13.59
C GLN A 159 -0.47 -1.20 -12.63
N CYS A 160 -0.35 -0.72 -11.40
CA CYS A 160 0.57 -1.29 -10.44
C CYS A 160 0.07 -1.09 -9.02
N VAL A 161 0.12 -2.13 -8.21
CA VAL A 161 -0.20 -2.12 -6.78
C VAL A 161 0.99 -2.69 -6.02
N GLN A 162 1.41 -2.02 -4.96
CA GLN A 162 2.40 -2.54 -4.02
C GLN A 162 1.70 -3.33 -2.91
N LEU A 163 2.31 -4.43 -2.48
CA LEU A 163 1.90 -5.20 -1.32
C LEU A 163 2.96 -5.12 -0.22
N CYS A 164 2.51 -4.99 1.02
CA CYS A 164 3.29 -5.14 2.24
C CYS A 164 2.64 -6.22 3.12
N ILE A 165 3.39 -7.23 3.51
CA ILE A 165 2.90 -8.33 4.35
C ILE A 165 3.71 -8.37 5.65
N PRO A 166 3.26 -7.72 6.74
CA PRO A 166 4.03 -7.61 7.98
C PRO A 166 4.42 -8.96 8.59
N SER A 167 3.54 -9.96 8.55
CA SER A 167 3.80 -11.31 9.06
C SER A 167 4.90 -12.05 8.28
N TRP A 168 5.23 -11.59 7.07
CA TRP A 168 6.37 -12.09 6.28
C TRP A 168 7.62 -11.24 6.49
N ARG A 169 7.65 -10.40 7.53
CA ARG A 169 8.76 -9.47 7.87
C ARG A 169 8.95 -8.32 6.88
N ALA A 170 7.87 -7.83 6.27
CA ALA A 170 7.94 -6.63 5.44
C ALA A 170 8.35 -5.38 6.23
N LEU A 171 7.91 -5.29 7.49
CA LEU A 171 8.19 -4.19 8.41
C LEU A 171 9.23 -4.63 9.43
N GLU A 172 10.50 -4.65 9.02
CA GLU A 172 11.63 -5.10 9.84
C GLU A 172 11.86 -4.20 11.07
N GLY A 173 12.12 -4.81 12.23
CA GLY A 173 12.13 -4.11 13.52
C GLY A 173 13.18 -3.01 13.67
N ARG A 174 14.36 -3.12 13.04
CA ARG A 174 15.37 -2.04 13.08
C ARG A 174 14.90 -0.79 12.36
N ALA A 175 14.05 -0.94 11.34
CA ALA A 175 13.57 0.16 10.53
C ALA A 175 12.19 0.69 10.99
N TRP A 176 11.34 -0.21 11.49
CA TRP A 176 9.93 0.08 11.78
C TRP A 176 9.54 -0.11 13.24
N GLY A 177 10.48 -0.45 14.13
CA GLY A 177 10.21 -0.73 15.54
C GLY A 177 9.17 -1.83 15.70
N HIS A 178 8.11 -1.55 16.46
CA HIS A 178 7.00 -2.48 16.70
C HIS A 178 5.81 -2.28 15.75
N ALA A 179 6.00 -1.61 14.61
CA ALA A 179 4.89 -1.29 13.71
C ALA A 179 4.17 -2.54 13.20
N ALA A 180 4.90 -3.63 12.96
CA ALA A 180 4.31 -4.90 12.48
C ALA A 180 3.30 -5.51 13.47
N GLN A 181 3.34 -5.12 14.74
CA GLN A 181 2.47 -5.62 15.81
C GLN A 181 1.32 -4.65 16.13
N LEU A 182 1.28 -3.49 15.49
CA LEU A 182 0.21 -2.53 15.71
C LEU A 182 -1.12 -3.04 15.14
N PRO A 183 -2.26 -2.73 15.79
CA PRO A 183 -3.54 -2.97 15.18
C PRO A 183 -3.71 -2.17 13.87
N PRO A 184 -4.62 -2.59 12.98
CA PRO A 184 -4.70 -2.04 11.62
C PRO A 184 -4.85 -0.50 11.54
N PRO A 185 -5.69 0.17 12.37
CA PRO A 185 -5.79 1.63 12.35
C PRO A 185 -4.48 2.34 12.74
N GLU A 186 -3.80 1.85 13.77
CA GLU A 186 -2.53 2.41 14.24
C GLU A 186 -1.42 2.20 13.23
N LEU A 187 -1.38 1.02 12.58
CA LEU A 187 -0.45 0.73 11.50
C LEU A 187 -0.68 1.66 10.30
N ALA A 188 -1.94 1.88 9.91
CA ALA A 188 -2.29 2.80 8.84
C ALA A 188 -1.82 4.23 9.15
N ARG A 189 -1.96 4.67 10.41
CA ARG A 189 -1.46 5.97 10.87
C ARG A 189 0.06 6.09 10.77
N VAL A 190 0.81 5.10 11.23
CA VAL A 190 2.29 5.10 11.18
C VAL A 190 2.78 5.14 9.73
N LEU A 191 2.25 4.26 8.87
CA LEU A 191 2.62 4.21 7.47
C LEU A 191 2.17 5.44 6.70
N GLY A 192 1.01 6.02 7.04
CA GLY A 192 0.54 7.29 6.48
C GLY A 192 1.45 8.46 6.84
N VAL A 193 1.91 8.52 8.09
CA VAL A 193 2.90 9.51 8.55
C VAL A 193 4.21 9.39 7.78
N TYR A 194 4.68 8.15 7.56
CA TYR A 194 5.86 7.89 6.75
C TYR A 194 5.63 8.34 5.29
N ALA A 195 4.50 7.95 4.70
CA ALA A 195 4.18 8.29 3.31
C ALA A 195 4.11 9.80 3.06
N ALA A 196 3.56 10.56 4.01
CA ALA A 196 3.47 12.01 3.93
C ALA A 196 4.83 12.72 4.08
N ARG A 197 5.79 12.12 4.80
CA ARG A 197 7.12 12.70 5.04
C ARG A 197 8.19 12.25 4.05
N VAL A 198 7.99 11.09 3.43
CA VAL A 198 8.97 10.43 2.55
C VAL A 198 8.34 10.21 1.18
N MET A 199 7.61 9.11 1.03
CA MET A 199 6.74 8.76 -0.09
C MET A 199 6.01 7.46 0.28
N THR A 200 4.98 7.07 -0.47
CA THR A 200 4.35 5.74 -0.31
C THR A 200 5.41 4.64 -0.28
N PRO A 201 5.45 3.78 0.76
CA PRO A 201 6.40 2.68 0.81
C PRO A 201 6.27 1.74 -0.39
N VAL A 202 7.39 1.39 -1.01
CA VAL A 202 7.46 0.52 -2.20
C VAL A 202 8.42 -0.66 -1.99
N GLY A 203 8.80 -0.92 -0.74
CA GLY A 203 9.83 -1.88 -0.36
C GLY A 203 10.35 -1.58 1.05
N SER A 204 11.54 -2.09 1.37
CA SER A 204 12.25 -1.69 2.59
C SER A 204 12.47 -0.17 2.65
N THR A 205 12.82 0.36 3.82
CA THR A 205 13.15 1.79 3.99
C THR A 205 14.31 2.20 3.08
N ALA A 206 15.33 1.34 2.91
CA ALA A 206 16.43 1.58 1.97
C ALA A 206 15.96 1.65 0.51
N VAL A 207 15.09 0.72 0.07
CA VAL A 207 14.52 0.76 -1.28
C VAL A 207 13.67 2.01 -1.47
N THR A 208 12.85 2.35 -0.48
CA THR A 208 11.99 3.54 -0.55
C THR A 208 12.81 4.83 -0.58
N GLY A 209 13.88 4.92 0.22
CA GLY A 209 14.82 6.04 0.18
C GLY A 209 15.49 6.20 -1.17
N LEU A 210 15.97 5.10 -1.77
CA LEU A 210 16.53 5.12 -3.14
C LEU A 210 15.50 5.61 -4.17
N GLN A 211 14.24 5.15 -4.08
CA GLN A 211 13.17 5.60 -4.97
C GLN A 211 12.84 7.08 -4.79
N LEU A 212 12.85 7.58 -3.55
CA LEU A 212 12.67 9.01 -3.27
C LEU A 212 13.80 9.83 -3.90
N MET A 213 15.05 9.43 -3.71
CA MET A 213 16.19 10.14 -4.30
C MET A 213 16.14 10.14 -5.83
N THR A 214 15.74 9.02 -6.42
CA THR A 214 15.54 8.89 -7.88
C THR A 214 14.41 9.80 -8.37
N ALA A 215 13.34 9.95 -7.60
CA ALA A 215 12.22 10.83 -7.94
C ALA A 215 12.58 12.32 -7.80
N LEU A 216 13.38 12.70 -6.80
CA LEU A 216 13.80 14.09 -6.60
C LEU A 216 14.93 14.53 -7.55
N SER A 217 15.78 13.59 -7.96
CA SER A 217 16.89 13.82 -8.89
C SER A 217 16.84 12.79 -10.02
N PRO A 218 15.84 12.87 -10.92
CA PRO A 218 15.75 11.94 -12.02
C PRO A 218 16.97 12.07 -12.92
N PRO A 219 17.46 10.95 -13.51
CA PRO A 219 18.67 10.96 -14.32
C PRO A 219 18.52 11.87 -15.54
N THR A 220 17.30 12.04 -16.03
CA THR A 220 16.98 12.90 -17.17
C THR A 220 15.94 13.95 -16.84
N ARG A 221 16.06 15.11 -17.49
CA ARG A 221 15.11 16.24 -17.44
C ARG A 221 14.58 16.54 -18.84
N ALA A 222 13.53 17.34 -18.91
CA ALA A 222 13.11 17.94 -20.17
C ALA A 222 14.02 19.13 -20.50
N SER A 223 14.43 19.26 -21.76
CA SER A 223 15.16 20.42 -22.29
C SER A 223 14.31 21.68 -22.25
N GLU A 224 14.93 22.82 -22.57
CA GLU A 224 14.18 23.97 -23.07
C GLU A 224 13.43 23.60 -24.37
N PRO A 225 12.27 24.22 -24.66
CA PRO A 225 11.58 23.99 -25.92
C PRO A 225 12.46 24.36 -27.11
N ASP A 226 12.45 23.55 -28.17
CA ASP A 226 13.06 23.91 -29.45
C ASP A 226 12.23 24.97 -30.20
N ALA A 227 12.65 25.31 -31.42
CA ALA A 227 11.97 26.29 -32.27
C ALA A 227 10.49 25.94 -32.55
N ASP A 228 10.13 24.66 -32.49
CA ASP A 228 8.76 24.16 -32.68
C ASP A 228 8.00 24.03 -31.34
N GLY A 229 8.61 24.44 -30.23
CA GLY A 229 8.05 24.37 -28.89
C GLY A 229 8.13 22.97 -28.25
N ARG A 230 8.84 22.02 -28.87
CA ARG A 230 8.97 20.65 -28.37
C ARG A 230 10.15 20.54 -27.40
N ARG A 231 9.92 19.84 -26.29
CA ARG A 231 10.97 19.52 -25.31
C ARG A 231 11.54 18.13 -25.58
N HIS A 232 12.84 18.00 -25.41
CA HIS A 232 13.62 16.77 -25.60
C HIS A 232 14.09 16.23 -24.26
N ARG A 233 14.48 14.96 -24.24
CA ARG A 233 15.07 14.34 -23.05
C ARG A 233 16.55 14.68 -22.98
N GLU A 234 16.96 15.36 -21.92
CA GLU A 234 18.36 15.67 -21.61
C GLU A 234 18.82 14.96 -20.36
N HIS A 235 20.11 14.65 -20.29
CA HIS A 235 20.72 14.12 -19.07
C HIS A 235 20.97 15.23 -18.06
N ARG A 236 20.69 14.99 -16.78
CA ARG A 236 21.00 15.94 -15.72
C ARG A 236 22.52 15.90 -15.45
N PRO A 237 23.21 17.06 -15.33
CA PRO A 237 24.62 17.10 -14.96
C PRO A 237 24.90 16.31 -13.68
N GLY A 238 25.91 15.45 -13.69
CA GLY A 238 26.28 14.58 -12.57
C GLY A 238 25.55 13.24 -12.50
N SER A 239 24.57 12.99 -13.37
CA SER A 239 23.96 11.66 -13.49
C SER A 239 24.89 10.71 -14.26
N LEU A 240 24.93 9.42 -13.89
CA LEU A 240 25.62 8.39 -14.70
C LEU A 240 24.95 8.32 -16.08
N GLY A 241 25.75 8.41 -17.15
CA GLY A 241 25.28 8.35 -18.53
C GLY A 241 24.67 6.99 -18.89
N THR A 242 24.41 6.76 -20.18
CA THR A 242 24.03 5.43 -20.68
C THR A 242 25.22 4.49 -20.83
N GLU A 243 26.42 5.06 -20.90
CA GLU A 243 27.66 4.30 -21.03
C GLU A 243 28.13 3.78 -19.66
N PRO A 244 28.68 2.56 -19.61
CA PRO A 244 29.38 2.06 -18.42
C PRO A 244 30.45 3.05 -17.98
N VAL A 245 30.56 3.24 -16.66
CA VAL A 245 31.63 4.04 -16.06
C VAL A 245 32.56 3.08 -15.34
N ASP A 246 33.88 3.26 -15.49
CA ASP A 246 34.85 2.44 -14.78
C ASP A 246 34.61 2.54 -13.26
N PRO A 247 34.62 1.40 -12.54
CA PRO A 247 34.45 1.42 -11.10
C PRO A 247 35.58 2.21 -10.44
N ALA A 248 35.28 2.85 -9.31
CA ALA A 248 36.32 3.48 -8.51
C ALA A 248 37.40 2.44 -8.14
N PRO A 249 38.69 2.81 -8.16
CA PRO A 249 39.75 1.90 -7.73
C PRO A 249 39.51 1.48 -6.28
N CYS A 250 39.86 0.23 -5.94
CA CYS A 250 39.77 -0.24 -4.57
C CYS A 250 40.60 0.66 -3.67
N GLU A 251 40.01 1.16 -2.59
CA GLU A 251 40.75 1.87 -1.55
C GLU A 251 41.77 0.88 -0.95
N GLY A 252 43.06 1.19 -1.11
CA GLY A 252 44.18 0.40 -0.61
C GLY A 252 44.72 0.91 0.71
#